data_AF-A0A0B7NV79-F1
#
_entry.id   AF-A0A0B7NV79-F1
#
_cell.length_a   1.000
_cell.length_b   1.000
_cell.length_c   1.000
_cell.angle_alpha   90.00
_cell.angle_beta   90.00
_cell.angle_gamma   90.00
#
_symmetry.space_group_name_H-M   'P 1'
#
loop_
_entity.id
_entity.type
_entity.pdbx_description
1 polymer ?
#
loop_
_entity_poly.entity_id
_entity_poly.type
_entity_poly.pdbx_seq_one_letter_code
_entity_poly.pdbx_strand_id
1 'polypeptide(L)'
;MRFVSTAAGAAAVILGGWIAVMRFIPEIGGVKRDDLNKWLAIDTAEVATLAGLSVTAAWRPSYSHVWALAGTALVVGDAALDVSIAKPGPDRDRAIGMAALIEVPSALALGSWTLHRVIKRRRAARAA
;
A
#
# COMPACT_ATOMS: atom_id res chain seq x y z
N MET A 1 6.30 12.59 12.23
CA MET A 1 7.40 11.97 11.44
C MET A 1 7.42 10.48 11.69
N ARG A 2 7.56 10.03 12.96
CA ARG A 2 7.47 8.62 13.35
C ARG A 2 6.28 7.87 12.73
N PHE A 3 5.07 8.47 12.77
CA PHE A 3 3.84 7.83 12.28
C PHE A 3 3.81 7.47 10.78
N VAL A 4 4.51 8.17 9.88
CA VAL A 4 4.52 7.82 8.43
C VAL A 4 5.37 6.61 8.19
N SER A 5 6.57 6.59 8.78
CA SER A 5 7.43 5.42 8.74
C SER A 5 6.75 4.23 9.44
N THR A 6 5.96 4.47 10.48
CA THR A 6 5.12 3.43 11.10
C THR A 6 3.98 2.99 10.18
N ALA A 7 3.26 3.88 9.50
CA ALA A 7 2.15 3.52 8.63
C ALA A 7 2.61 2.82 7.34
N ALA A 8 3.63 3.35 6.67
CA ALA A 8 4.26 2.71 5.52
C ALA A 8 4.95 1.40 5.91
N GLY A 9 5.58 1.36 7.09
CA GLY A 9 6.12 0.11 7.65
C GLY A 9 5.04 -0.91 7.97
N ALA A 10 3.90 -0.49 8.54
CA ALA A 10 2.77 -1.35 8.83
C ALA A 10 2.13 -1.90 7.55
N ALA A 11 1.94 -1.06 6.53
CA ALA A 11 1.47 -1.49 5.22
C ALA A 11 2.42 -2.54 4.60
N ALA A 12 3.73 -2.28 4.62
CA ALA A 12 4.73 -3.23 4.15
C ALA A 12 4.73 -4.56 4.94
N VAL A 13 4.50 -4.53 6.25
CA VAL A 13 4.40 -5.73 7.09
C VAL A 13 3.12 -6.51 6.79
N ILE A 14 1.98 -5.83 6.63
CA ILE A 14 0.70 -6.48 6.32
C ILE A 14 0.77 -7.14 4.94
N LEU A 15 1.26 -6.42 3.93
CA LEU A 15 1.48 -6.94 2.58
C LEU A 15 2.53 -8.07 2.57
N GLY A 16 3.64 -7.93 3.28
CA GLY A 16 4.63 -8.99 3.42
C GLY A 16 4.08 -10.26 4.10
N GLY A 17 3.23 -10.09 5.11
CA GLY A 17 2.49 -11.18 5.73
C GLY A 17 1.54 -11.87 4.75
N TRP A 18 0.87 -11.09 3.89
CA TRP A 18 0.00 -11.62 2.85
C TRP A 18 0.75 -12.41 1.77
N ILE A 19 1.89 -11.90 1.30
CA ILE A 19 2.80 -12.63 0.39
C ILE A 19 3.18 -13.99 0.98
N ALA A 20 3.51 -14.04 2.27
CA ALA A 20 3.80 -15.30 2.96
C ALA A 20 2.58 -16.24 2.97
N VAL A 21 1.38 -15.72 3.30
CA VAL A 21 0.14 -16.52 3.25
C VAL A 21 -0.11 -17.07 1.85
N MET A 22 0.00 -16.27 0.79
CA MET A 22 -0.18 -16.73 -0.59
C MET A 22 0.89 -17.74 -1.01
N ARG A 23 2.12 -17.62 -0.50
CA ARG A 23 3.21 -18.58 -0.76
C ARG A 23 2.94 -19.95 -0.14
N PHE A 24 2.43 -19.99 1.09
CA PHE A 24 2.23 -21.23 1.86
C PHE A 24 0.83 -21.83 1.70
N ILE A 25 -0.19 -21.00 1.45
CA ILE A 25 -1.60 -21.38 1.33
C ILE A 25 -2.25 -20.65 0.12
N PRO A 26 -1.83 -20.98 -1.11
CA PRO A 26 -2.28 -20.29 -2.32
C PRO A 26 -3.79 -20.39 -2.59
N GLU A 27 -4.45 -21.39 -2.01
CA GLU A 27 -5.90 -21.61 -2.09
C GLU A 27 -6.71 -20.44 -1.50
N ILE A 28 -6.13 -19.71 -0.53
CA ILE A 28 -6.75 -18.53 0.10
C ILE A 28 -6.66 -17.30 -0.81
N GLY A 29 -5.58 -17.18 -1.59
CA GLY A 29 -5.35 -16.03 -2.48
C GLY A 29 -6.26 -16.02 -3.71
N GLY A 30 -6.91 -17.13 -4.04
CA GLY A 30 -7.77 -17.23 -5.22
C GLY A 30 -7.05 -17.12 -6.55
N VAL A 31 -5.72 -17.11 -6.56
CA VAL A 31 -4.88 -17.07 -7.76
C VAL A 31 -4.50 -18.50 -8.15
N LYS A 32 -4.59 -18.83 -9.44
CA LYS A 32 -4.10 -20.12 -9.95
C LYS A 32 -2.59 -20.23 -9.68
N ARG A 33 -2.13 -21.42 -9.28
CA ARG A 33 -0.71 -21.71 -9.03
C ARG A 33 0.23 -21.24 -10.15
N ASP A 34 -0.24 -21.29 -11.40
CA ASP A 34 0.52 -20.90 -12.59
C ASP A 34 0.78 -19.39 -12.68
N ASP A 35 -0.13 -18.57 -12.14
CA ASP A 35 -0.02 -17.11 -12.12
C ASP A 35 0.52 -16.59 -10.77
N LEU A 36 0.51 -17.42 -9.73
CA LEU A 36 0.96 -17.08 -8.37
C LEU A 36 2.36 -16.46 -8.34
N ASN A 37 3.32 -16.97 -9.11
CA ASN A 37 4.68 -16.41 -9.11
C ASN A 37 4.76 -15.00 -9.71
N LYS A 38 3.87 -14.65 -10.65
CA LYS A 38 3.82 -13.30 -11.22
C LYS A 38 3.22 -12.31 -10.24
N TRP A 39 2.13 -12.71 -9.58
CA TRP A 39 1.49 -11.94 -8.51
C TRP A 39 2.46 -11.70 -7.35
N LEU A 40 3.07 -12.75 -6.81
CA LEU A 40 4.07 -12.63 -5.74
C LEU A 40 5.26 -11.71 -6.12
N ALA A 41 5.64 -11.65 -7.40
CA ALA A 41 6.71 -10.75 -7.85
C ALA A 41 6.28 -9.27 -7.83
N ILE A 42 5.03 -8.98 -8.22
CA ILE A 42 4.45 -7.62 -8.16
C ILE A 42 4.30 -7.19 -6.70
N ASP A 43 3.67 -8.00 -5.86
CA ASP A 43 3.49 -7.72 -4.43
C ASP A 43 4.84 -7.51 -3.72
N THR A 44 5.85 -8.32 -4.06
CA THR A 44 7.19 -8.16 -3.48
C THR A 44 7.83 -6.82 -3.88
N ALA A 45 7.66 -6.41 -5.14
CA ALA A 45 8.14 -5.11 -5.60
C ALA A 45 7.39 -3.96 -4.91
N GLU A 46 6.08 -4.12 -4.67
CA GLU A 46 5.27 -3.16 -3.92
C GLU A 46 5.76 -3.00 -2.48
N VAL A 47 5.94 -4.13 -1.76
CA VAL A 47 6.46 -4.15 -0.38
C VAL A 47 7.83 -3.51 -0.29
N ALA A 48 8.74 -3.84 -1.22
CA ALA A 48 10.08 -3.25 -1.26
C ALA A 48 10.01 -1.73 -1.48
N THR A 49 9.09 -1.26 -2.34
CA THR A 49 8.87 0.16 -2.61
C THR A 49 8.31 0.88 -1.38
N LEU A 50 7.31 0.31 -0.70
CA LEU A 50 6.74 0.88 0.54
C LEU A 50 7.77 0.92 1.68
N ALA A 51 8.59 -0.12 1.83
CA ALA A 51 9.68 -0.15 2.78
C ALA A 51 10.72 0.95 2.47
N GLY A 52 11.11 1.10 1.20
CA GLY A 52 12.01 2.16 0.75
C GLY A 52 11.44 3.57 0.99
N LEU A 53 10.15 3.78 0.73
CA LEU A 53 9.44 5.03 1.03
C LEU A 53 9.39 5.30 2.54
N SER A 54 9.19 4.27 3.37
CA SER A 54 9.19 4.37 4.84
C SER A 54 10.55 4.85 5.39
N VAL A 55 11.63 4.24 4.91
CA VAL A 55 13.02 4.60 5.24
C VAL A 55 13.32 6.02 4.76
N THR A 56 12.99 6.33 3.50
CA THR A 56 13.23 7.66 2.92
C THR A 56 12.44 8.75 3.66
N ALA A 57 11.19 8.47 4.07
CA ALA A 57 10.39 9.38 4.86
C ALA A 57 10.96 9.63 6.27
N ALA A 58 11.65 8.64 6.85
CA ALA A 58 12.37 8.80 8.11
C ALA A 58 13.62 9.71 7.94
N TRP A 59 14.37 9.53 6.85
CA TRP A 59 15.63 10.24 6.60
C TRP A 59 15.44 11.65 6.01
N ARG A 60 14.37 11.86 5.23
CA ARG A 60 14.04 13.13 4.55
C ARG A 60 12.67 13.64 4.98
N PRO A 61 12.47 13.99 6.26
CA PRO A 61 11.12 14.20 6.78
C PRO A 61 10.46 15.50 6.31
N SER A 62 11.23 16.42 5.70
CA SER A 62 10.72 17.60 5.00
C SER A 62 9.87 17.24 3.76
N TYR A 63 10.08 16.05 3.18
CA TYR A 63 9.35 15.56 2.01
C TYR A 63 8.39 14.40 2.34
N SER A 64 8.18 14.09 3.64
CA SER A 64 7.38 12.94 4.09
C SER A 64 5.94 12.87 3.53
N HIS A 65 5.37 14.01 3.14
CA HIS A 65 4.03 14.09 2.56
C HIS A 65 4.01 13.67 1.09
N VAL A 66 5.06 13.99 0.32
CA VAL A 66 5.23 13.52 -1.06
C VAL A 66 5.40 12.00 -1.06
N TRP A 67 6.20 11.47 -0.14
CA TRP A 67 6.41 10.02 0.01
C TRP A 67 5.13 9.28 0.44
N ALA A 68 4.35 9.86 1.36
CA ALA A 68 3.07 9.30 1.75
C ALA A 68 2.05 9.32 0.60
N LEU A 69 2.03 10.39 -0.22
CA LEU A 69 1.20 10.45 -1.42
C LEU A 69 1.61 9.40 -2.46
N ALA A 70 2.91 9.25 -2.70
CA ALA A 70 3.45 8.22 -3.60
C ALA A 70 3.06 6.81 -3.13
N GLY A 71 3.20 6.52 -1.82
CA GLY A 71 2.76 5.24 -1.25
C GLY A 71 1.24 5.04 -1.35
N THR A 72 0.44 6.09 -1.18
CA THR A 72 -1.02 6.02 -1.39
C THR A 72 -1.35 5.67 -2.83
N ALA A 73 -0.71 6.33 -3.79
CA ALA A 73 -0.94 6.10 -5.22
C ALA A 73 -0.51 4.68 -5.65
N LEU A 74 0.58 4.18 -5.08
CA LEU A 74 1.08 2.83 -5.30
C LEU A 74 0.03 1.79 -4.88
N VAL A 75 -0.43 1.85 -3.63
CA VAL A 75 -1.41 0.92 -3.07
C VAL A 75 -2.74 0.96 -3.81
N VAL A 76 -3.23 2.16 -4.18
CA VAL A 76 -4.46 2.30 -4.96
C VAL A 76 -4.29 1.78 -6.39
N GLY A 77 -3.12 2.01 -6.99
CA GLY A 77 -2.80 1.55 -8.33
C GLY A 77 -2.73 0.03 -8.42
N ASP A 78 -2.15 -0.60 -7.41
CA ASP A 78 -2.06 -2.05 -7.27
C ASP A 78 -3.46 -2.67 -7.15
N ALA A 79 -4.27 -2.17 -6.21
CA ALA A 79 -5.67 -2.56 -6.04
C ALA A 79 -6.49 -2.51 -7.33
N ALA A 80 -6.36 -1.40 -8.07
CA ALA A 80 -7.07 -1.20 -9.31
C ALA A 80 -6.59 -2.15 -10.41
N LEU A 81 -5.27 -2.38 -10.48
CA LEU A 81 -4.67 -3.29 -11.43
C LEU A 81 -5.17 -4.72 -11.17
N ASP A 82 -5.11 -5.18 -9.93
CA ASP A 82 -5.52 -6.52 -9.50
C ASP A 82 -6.97 -6.83 -9.82
N VAL A 83 -7.88 -5.90 -9.48
CA VAL A 83 -9.31 -6.05 -9.82
C VAL A 83 -9.54 -6.04 -11.34
N SER A 84 -8.78 -5.24 -12.08
CA SER A 84 -8.93 -5.12 -13.54
C SER A 84 -8.47 -6.37 -14.29
N ILE A 85 -7.36 -6.97 -13.87
CA ILE A 85 -6.79 -8.19 -14.48
C ILE A 85 -7.47 -9.46 -14.00
N ALA A 86 -8.14 -9.43 -12.84
CA ALA A 86 -8.91 -10.55 -12.33
C ALA A 86 -10.08 -10.91 -13.26
N LYS A 87 -10.25 -12.21 -13.51
CA LYS A 87 -11.34 -12.73 -14.32
C LYS A 87 -12.70 -12.46 -13.65
N PRO A 88 -13.75 -12.09 -14.41
CA PRO A 88 -15.08 -11.92 -13.84
C PRO A 88 -15.57 -13.17 -13.09
N GLY A 89 -16.20 -12.96 -11.94
CA GLY A 89 -16.67 -14.03 -11.05
C GLY A 89 -15.85 -14.12 -9.75
N PRO A 90 -15.70 -15.33 -9.16
CA PRO A 90 -15.11 -15.50 -7.83
C PRO A 90 -13.71 -14.92 -7.67
N ASP A 91 -12.90 -14.91 -8.73
CA ASP A 91 -11.54 -14.37 -8.71
C ASP A 91 -11.55 -12.85 -8.57
N ARG A 92 -12.45 -12.16 -9.29
CA ARG A 92 -12.62 -10.70 -9.15
C ARG A 92 -13.26 -10.33 -7.82
N ASP A 93 -14.21 -11.11 -7.32
CA ASP A 93 -14.82 -10.85 -6.00
C ASP A 93 -13.78 -10.96 -4.87
N ARG A 94 -12.84 -11.90 -4.98
CA ARG A 94 -11.70 -12.02 -4.06
C ARG A 94 -10.75 -10.84 -4.17
N ALA A 95 -10.37 -10.42 -5.39
CA ALA A 95 -9.54 -9.24 -5.60
C ALA A 95 -10.19 -7.97 -5.01
N ILE A 96 -11.50 -7.78 -5.21
CA ILE A 96 -12.26 -6.67 -4.61
C ILE A 96 -12.26 -6.76 -3.08
N GLY A 97 -12.47 -7.96 -2.53
CA GLY A 97 -12.43 -8.18 -1.08
C GLY A 97 -11.06 -7.87 -0.48
N MET A 98 -9.99 -8.26 -1.15
CA MET A 98 -8.61 -7.95 -0.75
C MET A 98 -8.34 -6.44 -0.77
N ALA A 99 -8.70 -5.78 -1.87
CA ALA A 99 -8.58 -4.34 -2.00
C ALA A 99 -9.32 -3.59 -0.90
N ALA A 100 -10.54 -4.04 -0.56
CA ALA A 100 -11.34 -3.44 0.49
C ALA A 100 -10.74 -3.63 1.90
N LEU A 101 -10.09 -4.78 2.17
CA LEU A 101 -9.60 -5.14 3.51
C LEU A 101 -8.19 -4.64 3.79
N ILE A 102 -7.31 -4.58 2.78
CA ILE A 102 -5.88 -4.28 2.97
C ILE A 102 -5.51 -2.96 2.30
N GLU A 103 -5.73 -2.84 0.99
CA GLU A 103 -5.23 -1.71 0.20
C GLU A 103 -5.97 -0.40 0.52
N VAL A 104 -7.30 -0.42 0.55
CA VAL A 104 -8.12 0.77 0.82
C VAL A 104 -7.82 1.37 2.20
N PRO A 105 -7.79 0.60 3.31
CA PRO A 105 -7.41 1.14 4.62
C PRO A 105 -5.98 1.70 4.65
N SER A 106 -5.03 1.02 3.99
CA SER A 106 -3.64 1.45 3.91
C SER A 106 -3.48 2.76 3.13
N ALA A 107 -4.16 2.87 1.99
CA ALA A 107 -4.22 4.08 1.19
C ALA A 107 -4.87 5.24 1.94
N LEU A 108 -5.97 5.02 2.64
CA LEU A 108 -6.63 6.03 3.46
C LEU A 108 -5.72 6.52 4.59
N ALA A 109 -5.03 5.63 5.30
CA ALA A 109 -4.11 6.00 6.36
C ALA A 109 -2.98 6.91 5.86
N LEU A 110 -2.37 6.56 4.73
CA LEU A 110 -1.31 7.36 4.09
C LEU A 110 -1.84 8.70 3.53
N GLY A 111 -3.01 8.67 2.88
CA GLY A 111 -3.66 9.83 2.27
C GLY A 111 -4.14 10.86 3.30
N SER A 112 -4.84 10.42 4.35
CA SER A 112 -5.31 11.30 5.44
C SER A 112 -4.15 12.01 6.14
N TRP A 113 -3.00 11.33 6.29
CA TRP A 113 -1.80 11.95 6.84
C TRP A 113 -1.22 13.03 5.92
N THR A 114 -1.14 12.76 4.62
CA THR A 114 -0.68 13.72 3.62
C THR A 114 -1.48 15.01 3.72
N LEU A 115 -2.81 14.88 3.75
CA LEU A 115 -3.73 16.00 3.92
C LEU A 115 -3.47 16.76 5.23
N HIS A 116 -3.36 16.04 6.36
CA HIS A 116 -3.09 16.65 7.67
C HIS A 116 -1.79 17.48 7.68
N ARG A 117 -0.70 16.96 7.08
CA ARG A 117 0.60 17.67 7.01
C ARG A 117 0.51 18.93 6.16
N VAL A 118 -0.17 18.87 5.02
CA VAL A 118 -0.36 20.03 4.14
C VAL A 118 -1.17 21.11 4.85
N ILE A 119 -2.26 20.75 5.52
CA ILE A 119 -3.09 21.68 6.30
C ILE A 119 -2.26 22.33 7.42
N LYS A 120 -1.50 21.54 8.18
CA LYS A 120 -0.66 22.07 9.28
C LYS A 120 0.38 23.07 8.78
N ARG A 121 1.04 22.79 7.64
CA ARG A 121 2.01 23.72 7.02
C ARG A 121 1.35 25.02 6.57
N ARG A 122 0.20 24.92 5.90
CA ARG A 122 -0.56 26.11 5.45
C ARG A 122 -0.99 26.98 6.62
N ARG A 123 -1.42 26.38 7.74
CA ARG A 123 -1.77 27.13 8.96
C ARG A 123 -0.57 27.85 9.57
N ALA A 124 0.57 27.18 9.67
CA ALA A 124 1.80 27.80 10.19
C ALA A 124 2.26 28.99 9.32
N ALA A 125 2.19 28.85 7.99
CA ALA A 125 2.56 29.92 7.07
C ALA A 125 1.60 31.13 7.08
N ARG A 126 0.36 30.96 7.54
CA ARG A 126 -0.61 32.07 7.71
C ARG A 126 -0.47 32.80 9.04
N ALA A 127 0.23 32.21 10.00
CA ALA A 127 0.43 32.74 11.34
C ALA A 127 1.82 33.40 11.53
N ALA A 128 2.64 33.40 10.48
CA ALA A 128 3.93 34.07 10.38
C ALA A 128 3.82 35.27 9.44
#